data_AF-W1VBX1-F1
#
_entry.id   AF-W1VBX1-F1
#
_cell.length_a   1.000
_cell.length_b   1.000
_cell.length_c   1.000
_cell.angle_alpha   90.00
_cell.angle_beta   90.00
_cell.angle_gamma   90.00
#
_symmetry.space_group_name_H-M   'P 1'
#
loop_
_entity.id
_entity.type
_entity.pdbx_description
1 polymer ?
#
loop_
_entity_poly.entity_id
_entity_poly.type
_entity_poly.pdbx_seq_one_letter_code
_entity_poly.pdbx_strand_id
1 'polypeptide(L)' 'MDLLSLVLAQEAVASAAAHVPTTVPTSWSGPAATACQTRLDELRLLLTDLSARLEQARTAAAAVDDPLLQCVAS' A
#
# COMPACT_ATOMS: atom_id res chain seq x y z
N MET A 1 -3.26 0.65 -17.73
CA MET A 1 -2.83 1.29 -16.47
C MET A 1 -1.36 1.59 -16.67
N ASP A 2 -0.97 2.86 -16.60
CA ASP A 2 0.39 3.33 -16.94
C ASP A 2 1.27 3.45 -15.69
N LEU A 3 2.59 3.51 -15.84
CA LEU A 3 3.56 3.64 -14.74
C LEU A 3 3.21 4.84 -13.82
N LEU A 4 2.76 5.96 -14.41
CA LEU A 4 2.33 7.13 -13.64
C LEU A 4 1.15 6.81 -12.72
N SER A 5 0.19 6.00 -13.17
CA SER A 5 -0.96 5.59 -12.36
C SER A 5 -0.56 4.72 -11.17
N LEU A 6 0.48 3.90 -11.33
CA LEU A 6 1.03 3.07 -10.24
C LEU A 6 1.76 3.93 -9.19
N VAL A 7 2.52 4.93 -9.62
CA VAL A 7 3.19 5.89 -8.71
C VAL A 7 2.14 6.64 -7.89
N LEU A 8 1.12 7.19 -8.53
CA LEU A 8 0.04 7.90 -7.84
C LEU A 8 -0.71 6.99 -6.86
N ALA A 9 -0.96 5.73 -7.23
CA ALA A 9 -1.56 4.77 -6.32
C ALA A 9 -0.66 4.49 -5.10
N GLN A 10 0.65 4.40 -5.30
CA GLN A 10 1.60 4.19 -4.20
C GLN A 10 1.64 5.38 -3.24
N GLU A 11 1.64 6.61 -3.77
CA GLU A 11 1.55 7.84 -2.96
C GLU A 11 0.24 7.90 -2.18
N ALA A 12 -0.88 7.54 -2.81
CA ALA A 12 -2.18 7.53 -2.15
C ALA A 12 -2.22 6.52 -0.99
N VAL A 13 -1.62 5.33 -1.16
CA VAL A 13 -1.53 4.31 -0.10
C VAL A 13 -0.61 4.76 1.03
N ALA A 14 0.53 5.37 0.72
CA ALA A 14 1.43 5.93 1.72
C ALA A 14 0.75 7.06 2.53
N SER A 15 0.01 7.94 1.84
CA SER A 15 -0.78 8.98 2.48
C SER A 15 -1.86 8.38 3.38
N ALA A 16 -2.62 7.39 2.91
CA ALA A 16 -3.63 6.71 3.73
C ALA A 16 -3.00 6.09 4.99
N ALA A 17 -1.86 5.41 4.85
CA ALA A 17 -1.15 4.80 5.98
C ALA A 17 -0.69 5.83 7.03
N ALA A 18 -0.30 7.04 6.60
CA ALA A 18 0.07 8.12 7.50
C ALA A 18 -1.12 8.71 8.28
N HIS A 19 -2.34 8.66 7.72
CA HIS A 19 -3.55 9.17 8.36
C HIS A 19 -4.23 8.15 9.28
N VAL A 20 -3.96 6.86 9.13
CA VAL A 20 -4.53 5.82 9.99
C VAL A 20 -3.83 5.84 11.36
N PRO A 21 -4.57 6.09 12.46
CA PRO A 21 -4.01 6.05 13.80
C PRO A 21 -3.34 4.71 14.10
N THR A 22 -2.20 4.74 14.81
CA THR A 22 -1.54 3.54 15.32
C THR A 22 -2.30 2.94 16.50
N THR A 23 -2.94 3.80 17.28
CA THR A 23 -3.54 3.43 18.56
C THR A 23 -4.85 4.17 18.76
N VAL A 24 -5.82 3.50 19.38
CA VAL A 24 -6.99 4.19 19.95
C VAL A 24 -6.56 5.18 21.04
N PRO A 25 -7.37 6.23 21.32
CA PRO A 25 -7.09 7.14 22.43
C PRO A 25 -6.92 6.40 23.76
N THR A 26 -5.97 6.84 24.59
CA THR A 26 -5.69 6.22 25.90
C THR A 26 -6.87 6.30 26.88
N SER A 27 -7.79 7.24 26.66
CA SER A 27 -9.04 7.35 27.42
C SER A 27 -10.09 6.30 27.05
N TRP A 28 -9.90 5.54 25.97
CA TRP A 28 -10.82 4.48 25.55
C TRP A 28 -10.38 3.14 26.15
N SER A 29 -11.33 2.42 26.73
CA SER A 29 -11.08 1.12 27.35
C SER A 29 -12.24 0.15 27.13
N GLY A 30 -12.02 -1.11 27.48
CA GLY A 30 -13.00 -2.18 27.34
C GLY A 30 -13.07 -2.80 25.94
N PRO A 31 -14.01 -3.74 25.73
CA PRO A 31 -14.04 -4.57 24.52
C PRO A 31 -14.19 -3.78 23.21
N ALA A 32 -14.92 -2.67 23.24
CA ALA A 32 -15.07 -1.79 22.08
C ALA A 32 -13.75 -1.12 21.68
N ALA A 33 -12.95 -0.67 22.66
CA ALA A 33 -11.62 -0.10 22.40
C ALA A 33 -10.67 -1.17 21.82
N THR A 34 -10.68 -2.39 22.38
CA THR A 34 -9.91 -3.52 21.84
C THR A 34 -10.31 -3.85 20.41
N ALA A 35 -11.61 -3.97 20.12
CA ALA A 35 -12.09 -4.26 18.76
C ALA A 35 -11.77 -3.14 17.76
N CYS A 36 -11.74 -1.89 18.22
CA CYS A 36 -11.29 -0.76 17.40
C CYS A 36 -9.78 -0.84 17.12
N GLN A 37 -8.97 -1.15 18.14
CA GLN A 37 -7.54 -1.36 17.98
C GLN A 37 -7.24 -2.50 16.99
N THR A 38 -7.91 -3.65 17.13
CA THR A 38 -7.74 -4.77 16.19
C THR A 38 -8.04 -4.37 14.76
N ARG A 39 -9.12 -3.61 14.51
CA ARG A 39 -9.44 -3.13 13.16
C ARG A 39 -8.43 -2.12 12.62
N LEU A 40 -7.85 -1.28 13.48
CA LEU A 40 -6.74 -0.40 13.08
C LEU A 40 -5.51 -1.22 12.68
N ASP A 41 -5.16 -2.24 13.47
CA ASP A 41 -4.03 -3.12 13.19
C ASP A 41 -4.22 -3.88 11.86
N GLU A 42 -5.41 -4.43 11.63
CA GLU A 42 -5.79 -5.08 10.37
C GLU A 42 -5.72 -4.12 9.18
N LEU A 43 -6.25 -2.91 9.31
CA LEU A 43 -6.19 -1.89 8.27
C LEU A 43 -4.74 -1.52 7.92
N ARG A 44 -3.87 -1.36 8.93
CA ARG A 44 -2.45 -1.05 8.73
C ARG A 44 -1.72 -2.19 8.03
N LEU A 45 -2.06 -3.44 8.35
CA LEU A 45 -1.52 -4.61 7.66
C LEU A 45 -1.94 -4.62 6.18
N LEU A 46 -3.22 -4.36 5.90
CA LEU A 46 -3.74 -4.29 4.53
C LEU A 46 -3.07 -3.18 3.71
N LEU A 47 -2.87 -2.00 4.30
CA LEU A 47 -2.17 -0.89 3.63
C LEU A 47 -0.71 -1.24 3.33
N THR A 48 -0.04 -1.95 4.25
CA THR A 48 1.33 -2.44 4.04
C THR A 48 1.40 -3.45 2.89
N ASP A 49 0.49 -4.43 2.87
CA ASP A 49 0.42 -5.44 1.80
C ASP A 49 0.11 -4.79 0.44
N LEU A 50 -0.84 -3.85 0.41
CA LEU A 50 -1.17 -3.11 -0.80
C LEU A 50 0.01 -2.30 -1.34
N SER A 51 0.76 -1.64 -0.46
CA SER A 51 1.98 -0.91 -0.85
C SER A 51 3.02 -1.84 -1.48
N ALA A 52 3.21 -3.04 -0.93
CA ALA A 52 4.12 -4.03 -1.48
C ALA A 52 3.67 -4.52 -2.88
N ARG A 53 2.36 -4.76 -3.06
CA ARG A 53 1.80 -5.15 -4.36
C ARG A 53 1.95 -4.07 -5.42
N LEU A 54 1.76 -2.80 -5.06
CA LEU A 54 1.95 -1.68 -5.98
C LEU A 54 3.41 -1.53 -6.40
N GLU A 55 4.35 -1.75 -5.47
CA GLU A 55 5.79 -1.75 -5.78
C GLU A 55 6.17 -2.89 -6.74
N GLN A 56 5.61 -4.09 -6.54
CA GLN A 56 5.79 -5.22 -7.45
C GLN A 56 5.23 -4.91 -8.85
N ALA A 57 4.03 -4.33 -8.92
CA ALA A 57 3.41 -3.93 -10.18
C ALA A 57 4.24 -2.85 -10.90
N ARG A 58 4.78 -1.88 -10.17
CA ARG A 58 5.69 -0.86 -10.70
C ARG A 58 6.96 -1.47 -11.28
N THR A 59 7.58 -2.40 -10.54
CA THR A 59 8.79 -3.11 -10.99
C THR A 59 8.51 -3.91 -12.26
N ALA A 60 7.38 -4.61 -12.33
CA ALA A 60 6.98 -5.36 -13.52
C ALA A 60 6.69 -4.45 -14.73
N ALA A 61 6.00 -3.32 -14.51
CA ALA A 61 5.74 -2.34 -15.57
C ALA A 61 7.05 -1.73 -16.11
N ALA A 62 7.96 -1.33 -15.22
CA ALA A 62 9.26 -0.79 -15.60
C ALA A 62 10.11 -1.81 -16.40
N ALA A 63 10.02 -3.10 -16.09
CA ALA A 63 10.70 -4.15 -16.85
C ALA A 63 10.14 -4.33 -18.26
N VAL A 64 8.85 -4.04 -18.47
CA VAL A 64 8.25 -4.06 -19.82
C VAL A 64 8.64 -2.81 -20.59
N ASP A 65 8.73 -1.64 -19.94
CA ASP A 65 9.16 -0.39 -20.56
C ASP A 65 10.68 -0.34 -20.86
N ASP A 66 11.47 -1.30 -20.38
CA ASP A 66 12.89 -1.40 -20.71
C ASP A 66 13.08 -1.83 -22.19
N PRO A 67 13.64 -0.97 -23.06
CA PRO A 67 13.82 -1.27 -24.48
C PRO A 67 14.70 -2.50 -24.75
N LEU A 68 15.56 -2.89 -23.80
CA LEU A 68 16.45 -4.05 -23.96
C LEU A 68 15.68 -5.39 -23.91
N LEU A 69 14.52 -5.46 -23.24
CA LEU A 69 13.67 -6.65 -23.21
C LEU A 69 12.74 -6.75 -24.43
N GLN A 70 12.39 -5.62 -25.03
CA GLN A 70 11.50 -5.57 -26.20
C GLN A 70 12.19 -6.02 -27.50
N CYS A 71 13.53 -5.93 -27.58
CA CYS A 71 14.31 -6.30 -28.77
C CYS A 71 14.87 -7.73 -28.78
N VAL A 72 14.77 -8.51 -27.70
CA VAL A 72 15.27 -9.91 -27.66
C VAL A 72 14.17 -10.93 -28.03
N ALA A 73 12.92 -10.48 -28.16
CA ALA A 73 11.78 -11.32 -28.52
C ALA A 73 11.43 -11.32 -30.03
N SER A 74 12.23 -10.68 -30.88
CA SER A 74 12.00 -10.56 -32.33
C SER A 74 13.16 -11.10 -33.17
#